data_AF-A0A9E3JYM1-F1
#
_entry.id   AF-A0A9E3JYM1-F1
#
_cell.length_a   1.000
_cell.length_b   1.000
_cell.length_c   1.000
_cell.angle_alpha   90.00
_cell.angle_beta   90.00
_cell.angle_gamma   90.00
#
_symmetry.space_group_name_H-M   'P 1'
#
loop_
_entity.id
_entity.type
_entity.pdbx_description
1 polymer ?
#
loop_
_entity_poly.entity_id
_entity_poly.type
_entity_poly.pdbx_seq_one_letter_code
_entity_poly.pdbx_strand_id
1 'polypeptide(L)'
;MARLQDWVFPNVEFMRGVGWIYLPAGARLLCPLLLGLPGAVGVLLGSWCECFFHLYPDDPLRSFAGGISSALAPYLVYLFALRVMGMQASLANLTSRRLLLLVPLFGIASPLMHHLWFWLHGDKVDLAQGFAVMAAGDMLGALVVLYALKGMLGLLPAPPRNR
;
A
#
# COMPACT_ATOMS: atom_id res chain seq x y z
N MET A 1 -0.95 -0.80 11.98
CA MET A 1 -0.37 -1.84 11.11
C MET A 1 1.08 -2.12 11.43
N ALA A 2 1.92 -1.12 11.71
CA ALA A 2 3.31 -1.34 12.17
C ALA A 2 3.46 -2.41 13.28
N ARG A 3 2.71 -2.31 14.37
CA ARG A 3 2.76 -3.34 15.43
C ARG A 3 2.35 -4.76 14.98
N LEU A 4 1.47 -4.87 13.99
CA LEU A 4 1.08 -6.17 13.42
C LEU A 4 2.18 -6.70 12.50
N GLN A 5 2.81 -5.83 11.71
CA GLN A 5 3.96 -6.15 10.88
C GLN A 5 5.09 -6.74 11.74
N ASP A 6 5.45 -6.08 12.84
CA ASP A 6 6.51 -6.54 13.74
C ASP A 6 6.18 -7.88 14.40
N TRP A 7 4.90 -8.11 14.71
CA TRP A 7 4.43 -9.36 15.30
C TRP A 7 4.39 -10.54 14.31
N VAL A 8 3.94 -10.31 13.07
CA VAL A 8 3.82 -11.36 12.05
C VAL A 8 5.17 -11.64 11.37
N PHE A 9 6.00 -10.62 11.16
CA PHE A 9 7.25 -10.69 10.40
C PHE A 9 8.44 -10.03 11.13
N PRO A 10 8.87 -10.54 12.30
CA PRO A 10 9.85 -9.90 13.18
C PRO A 10 11.29 -9.78 12.61
N ASN A 11 11.60 -10.39 11.46
CA ASN A 11 12.97 -10.42 10.88
C ASN A 11 13.01 -10.15 9.37
N VAL A 12 12.03 -9.43 8.83
CA VAL A 12 11.88 -9.24 7.37
C VAL A 12 12.16 -7.79 6.95
N GLU A 13 12.58 -6.93 7.88
CA GLU A 13 12.97 -5.54 7.62
C GLU A 13 14.40 -5.45 7.07
N PHE A 14 14.55 -4.87 5.87
CA PHE A 14 15.85 -4.55 5.28
C PHE A 14 16.33 -3.16 5.74
N MET A 15 15.38 -2.22 5.86
CA MET A 15 15.52 -0.94 6.54
C MET A 15 14.19 -0.57 7.22
N ARG A 16 14.23 0.38 8.16
CA ARG A 16 13.03 0.87 8.88
C ARG A 16 11.98 1.36 7.87
N GLY A 17 10.84 0.68 7.78
CA GLY A 17 9.78 0.96 6.80
C GLY A 17 9.96 0.34 5.40
N VAL A 18 11.00 -0.47 5.18
CA VAL A 18 11.28 -1.21 3.94
C VAL A 18 11.62 -2.65 4.30
N GLY A 19 10.63 -3.54 4.21
CA GLY A 19 10.80 -4.98 4.43
C GLY A 19 10.49 -5.79 3.18
N TRP A 20 11.03 -7.01 3.10
CA TRP A 20 10.74 -7.93 1.98
C TRP A 20 9.26 -8.36 1.91
N ILE A 21 8.51 -8.17 2.98
CA ILE A 21 7.05 -8.23 3.00
C ILE A 21 6.59 -7.02 3.80
N TYR A 22 5.85 -6.08 3.20
CA TYR A 22 5.40 -4.86 3.88
C TYR A 22 3.86 -4.80 3.94
N LEU A 23 3.28 -5.33 5.01
CA LEU A 23 1.82 -5.41 5.18
C LEU A 23 1.09 -4.07 5.06
N PRO A 24 1.62 -2.93 5.55
CA PRO A 24 0.97 -1.63 5.36
C PRO A 24 0.72 -1.29 3.88
N ALA A 25 1.57 -1.75 2.95
CA ALA A 25 1.37 -1.55 1.51
C ALA A 25 0.03 -2.11 1.01
N GLY A 26 -0.34 -3.30 1.49
CA GLY A 26 -1.60 -3.92 1.11
C GLY A 26 -2.82 -3.15 1.62
N ALA A 27 -2.77 -2.66 2.85
CA ALA A 27 -3.83 -1.79 3.37
C ALA A 27 -3.93 -0.47 2.59
N ARG A 28 -2.77 0.13 2.25
CA ARG A 28 -2.70 1.36 1.43
C ARG A 28 -3.32 1.19 0.06
N LEU A 29 -3.11 0.06 -0.61
CA LEU A 29 -3.73 -0.25 -1.90
C LEU A 29 -5.22 -0.60 -1.75
N LEU A 30 -5.58 -1.37 -0.73
CA LEU A 30 -6.95 -1.84 -0.51
C LEU A 30 -7.92 -0.69 -0.22
N CYS A 31 -7.54 0.25 0.65
CA CYS A 31 -8.45 1.31 1.11
C CYS A 31 -9.04 2.13 -0.05
N PRO A 32 -8.26 2.70 -0.99
CA PRO A 32 -8.80 3.41 -2.15
C PRO A 32 -9.60 2.51 -3.10
N LEU A 33 -9.19 1.26 -3.28
CA LEU A 33 -9.94 0.31 -4.13
C LEU A 33 -11.34 0.00 -3.59
N LEU A 34 -11.52 0.06 -2.26
CA LEU A 34 -12.81 -0.20 -1.62
C LEU A 34 -13.66 1.05 -1.41
N LEU A 35 -13.02 2.15 -1.02
CA LEU A 35 -13.70 3.35 -0.54
C LEU A 35 -13.48 4.56 -1.44
N GLY A 36 -12.71 4.44 -2.51
CA GLY A 36 -12.35 5.54 -3.40
C GLY A 36 -11.54 6.62 -2.69
N LEU A 37 -11.89 7.89 -2.93
CA LEU A 37 -11.23 9.05 -2.32
C LEU A 37 -11.24 9.02 -0.78
N PRO A 38 -12.36 8.72 -0.09
CA PRO A 38 -12.36 8.51 1.36
C PRO A 38 -11.29 7.51 1.85
N GLY A 39 -11.08 6.42 1.11
CA GLY A 39 -10.04 5.44 1.41
C GLY A 39 -8.63 6.03 1.29
N ALA A 40 -8.38 6.82 0.25
CA ALA A 40 -7.10 7.52 0.06
C ALA A 40 -6.83 8.56 1.14
N VAL A 41 -7.87 9.29 1.58
CA VAL A 41 -7.77 10.25 2.70
C VAL A 41 -7.42 9.52 3.99
N GLY A 42 -8.05 8.36 4.27
CA GLY A 42 -7.70 7.53 5.41
C GLY A 42 -6.24 7.05 5.38
N VAL A 43 -5.75 6.67 4.20
CA VAL A 43 -4.34 6.31 4.00
C VAL A 43 -3.43 7.50 4.28
N LEU A 44 -3.77 8.69 3.78
CA LEU A 44 -2.97 9.91 3.99
C LEU A 44 -2.84 10.22 5.48
N LEU A 45 -3.97 10.27 6.20
CA LEU A 45 -3.98 10.57 7.64
C LEU A 45 -3.23 9.50 8.44
N GLY A 46 -3.45 8.21 8.14
CA GLY A 46 -2.73 7.12 8.79
C GLY A 46 -1.22 7.17 8.55
N SER A 47 -0.82 7.47 7.31
CA SER A 47 0.59 7.61 6.93
C SER A 47 1.24 8.82 7.57
N TRP A 48 0.53 9.95 7.69
CA TRP A 48 1.05 11.09 8.46
C TRP A 48 1.20 10.76 9.93
N CYS A 49 0.24 10.11 10.57
CA CYS A 49 0.41 9.67 11.96
C CYS A 49 1.66 8.77 12.11
N GLU A 50 1.89 7.85 11.18
CA GLU A 50 3.08 7.01 11.21
C GLU A 50 4.37 7.81 10.97
N CYS A 51 4.38 8.69 9.98
CA CYS A 51 5.52 9.53 9.65
C CYS A 51 5.90 10.47 10.81
N PHE A 52 4.96 11.27 11.29
CA PHE A 52 5.21 12.30 12.30
C PHE A 52 5.50 11.72 13.69
N PHE A 53 4.93 10.56 14.04
CA PHE A 53 5.11 10.01 15.39
C PHE A 53 6.10 8.85 15.47
N HIS A 54 6.43 8.18 14.35
CA HIS A 54 7.25 6.96 14.38
C HIS A 54 8.41 6.93 13.40
N LEU A 55 8.25 7.38 12.14
CA LEU A 55 9.32 7.24 11.13
C LEU A 55 10.29 8.43 11.11
N TYR A 56 9.77 9.66 11.08
CA TYR A 56 10.55 10.89 10.91
C TYR A 56 10.08 12.00 11.86
N PRO A 57 10.05 11.75 13.19
CA PRO A 57 9.54 12.73 14.15
C PRO A 57 10.33 14.05 14.14
N ASP A 58 11.63 13.98 13.85
CA ASP A 58 12.52 15.15 13.82
C ASP A 58 12.58 15.84 12.45
N ASP A 59 11.87 15.33 11.45
CA ASP A 59 11.85 15.88 10.08
C ASP A 59 10.39 16.03 9.58
N PRO A 60 9.73 17.16 9.93
CA PRO A 60 8.35 17.43 9.55
C PRO A 60 8.12 17.47 8.04
N LEU A 61 9.11 17.97 7.27
CA LEU A 61 8.98 18.09 5.82
C LEU A 61 9.00 16.71 5.17
N ARG A 62 9.94 15.85 5.58
CA ARG A 62 9.99 14.45 5.14
C ARG A 62 8.76 13.67 5.60
N SER A 63 8.28 13.93 6.81
CA SER A 63 7.04 13.32 7.32
C SER A 63 5.83 13.68 6.46
N PHE A 64 5.69 14.96 6.12
CA PHE A 64 4.61 15.45 5.28
C PHE A 64 4.66 14.84 3.88
N ALA A 65 5.83 14.88 3.23
CA ALA A 65 6.03 14.32 1.90
C ALA A 65 5.85 12.80 1.88
N GLY A 66 6.36 12.07 2.87
CA GLY A 66 6.20 10.62 2.99
C GLY A 66 4.74 10.19 3.10
N GLY A 67 3.91 10.95 3.83
CA GLY A 67 2.47 10.71 3.91
C GLY A 67 1.77 10.94 2.56
N ILE A 68 2.12 12.01 1.84
CA ILE A 68 1.59 12.27 0.50
C ILE A 68 2.01 11.16 -0.46
N SER A 69 3.29 10.79 -0.51
CA SER A 69 3.80 9.71 -1.37
C SER A 69 3.10 8.38 -1.09
N SER A 70 2.83 8.07 0.19
CA SER A 70 2.14 6.87 0.61
C SER A 70 0.67 6.81 0.19
N ALA A 71 -0.03 7.94 0.10
CA ALA A 71 -1.43 7.99 -0.32
C ALA A 71 -1.60 8.19 -1.84
N LEU A 72 -0.67 8.91 -2.47
CA LEU A 72 -0.76 9.27 -3.88
C LEU A 72 -0.59 8.04 -4.79
N ALA A 73 0.41 7.20 -4.53
CA ALA A 73 0.64 5.99 -5.32
C ALA A 73 -0.59 5.06 -5.40
N PRO A 74 -1.19 4.61 -4.27
CA PRO A 74 -2.37 3.75 -4.35
C PRO A 74 -3.60 4.47 -4.90
N TYR A 75 -3.73 5.78 -4.71
CA TYR A 75 -4.82 6.55 -5.29
C TYR A 75 -4.71 6.65 -6.83
N LEU A 76 -3.50 6.83 -7.37
CA LEU A 76 -3.27 6.79 -8.83
C LEU A 76 -3.60 5.41 -9.42
N VAL A 77 -3.23 4.34 -8.72
CA VAL A 77 -3.60 2.96 -9.10
C VAL A 77 -5.12 2.78 -9.09
N TYR A 78 -5.81 3.34 -8.09
CA TYR A 78 -7.28 3.36 -8.06
C TYR A 78 -7.88 4.15 -9.24
N LEU A 79 -7.34 5.31 -9.58
CA LEU A 79 -7.80 6.09 -10.74
C LEU A 79 -7.58 5.34 -12.06
N PHE A 80 -6.47 4.62 -12.19
CA PHE A 80 -6.23 3.72 -13.31
C PHE A 80 -7.28 2.61 -13.36
N ALA A 81 -7.54 1.95 -12.23
CA ALA A 81 -8.56 0.91 -12.12
C ALA A 81 -9.95 1.42 -12.52
N LEU A 82 -10.32 2.63 -12.08
CA LEU A 82 -11.59 3.27 -12.40
C LEU A 82 -11.70 3.60 -13.89
N ARG A 83 -10.70 4.29 -14.45
CA ARG A 83 -10.77 4.87 -15.80
C ARG A 83 -10.44 3.88 -16.92
N VAL A 84 -9.51 2.96 -16.68
CA VAL A 84 -9.00 2.03 -17.69
C VAL A 84 -9.67 0.67 -17.59
N MET A 85 -9.94 0.20 -16.37
CA MET A 85 -10.53 -1.13 -16.13
C MET A 85 -12.04 -1.09 -15.84
N GLY A 86 -12.63 0.11 -15.79
CA GLY A 86 -14.06 0.32 -15.51
C GLY A 86 -14.47 -0.18 -14.12
N MET A 87 -13.55 -0.17 -13.15
CA MET A 87 -13.83 -0.68 -11.81
C MET A 87 -14.65 0.32 -10.99
N GLN A 88 -15.55 -0.19 -10.16
CA GLN A 88 -16.19 0.61 -9.11
C GLN A 88 -15.55 0.32 -7.75
N ALA A 89 -15.62 1.29 -6.83
CA ALA A 89 -15.13 1.14 -5.46
C ALA A 89 -16.00 0.13 -4.69
N SER A 90 -15.64 -1.16 -4.78
CA SER A 90 -16.37 -2.27 -4.17
C SER A 90 -15.52 -3.54 -4.17
N LEU A 91 -15.66 -4.36 -3.12
CA LEU A 91 -15.03 -5.68 -3.01
C LEU A 91 -15.42 -6.62 -4.16
N ALA A 92 -16.66 -6.52 -4.66
CA ALA A 92 -17.15 -7.38 -5.74
C ALA A 92 -16.36 -7.20 -7.05
N ASN A 93 -15.68 -6.06 -7.20
CA ASN A 93 -14.87 -5.75 -8.36
C ASN A 93 -13.43 -6.30 -8.29
N LEU A 94 -13.00 -6.86 -7.15
CA LEU A 94 -11.63 -7.36 -6.96
C LEU A 94 -11.51 -8.83 -7.34
N THR A 95 -11.48 -9.10 -8.66
CA THR A 95 -11.22 -10.44 -9.18
C THR A 95 -9.71 -10.76 -9.17
N SER A 96 -9.34 -12.05 -9.10
CA SER A 96 -7.93 -12.46 -9.12
C SER A 96 -7.16 -11.88 -10.32
N ARG A 97 -7.79 -11.80 -11.50
CA ARG A 97 -7.19 -11.19 -12.71
C ARG A 97 -6.88 -9.71 -12.53
N ARG A 98 -7.79 -8.95 -11.89
CA ARG A 98 -7.60 -7.53 -11.63
C ARG A 98 -6.48 -7.31 -10.60
N LEU A 99 -6.39 -8.16 -9.59
CA LEU A 99 -5.30 -8.12 -8.62
C LEU A 99 -3.93 -8.41 -9.25
N LEU A 100 -3.85 -9.37 -10.18
CA LEU A 100 -2.63 -9.65 -10.94
C LEU A 100 -2.13 -8.45 -11.76
N LEU A 101 -3.01 -7.50 -12.08
CA LEU A 101 -2.64 -6.27 -12.79
C LEU A 101 -2.35 -5.10 -11.84
N LEU A 102 -3.19 -4.94 -10.81
CA LEU A 102 -3.09 -3.80 -9.89
C LEU A 102 -1.91 -3.92 -8.93
N VAL A 103 -1.55 -5.12 -8.49
CA VAL A 103 -0.46 -5.33 -7.53
C VAL A 103 0.90 -4.96 -8.15
N PRO A 104 1.29 -5.43 -9.35
CA PRO A 104 2.54 -4.99 -9.98
C PRO A 104 2.55 -3.49 -10.28
N LEU A 105 1.42 -2.93 -10.74
CA LEU A 105 1.32 -1.49 -11.00
C LEU A 105 1.57 -0.68 -9.72
N PHE A 106 0.96 -1.09 -8.61
CA PHE A 106 1.18 -0.50 -7.30
C PHE A 106 2.61 -0.69 -6.79
N GLY A 107 3.16 -1.89 -6.95
CA GLY A 107 4.54 -2.23 -6.57
C GLY A 107 5.60 -1.43 -7.29
N ILE A 108 5.29 -0.86 -8.46
CA ILE A 108 6.17 0.08 -9.17
C ILE A 108 5.85 1.52 -8.77
N ALA A 109 4.57 1.90 -8.75
CA ALA A 109 4.15 3.28 -8.46
C ALA A 109 4.56 3.73 -7.05
N SER A 110 4.46 2.84 -6.06
CA SER A 110 4.77 3.13 -4.66
C SER A 110 6.25 3.50 -4.44
N PRO A 111 7.24 2.65 -4.81
CA PRO A 111 8.64 3.01 -4.66
C PRO A 111 9.05 4.18 -5.54
N LEU A 112 8.45 4.41 -6.71
CA LEU A 112 8.71 5.62 -7.49
C LEU A 112 8.38 6.90 -6.70
N MET A 113 7.24 6.94 -6.00
CA MET A 113 6.84 8.10 -5.19
C MET A 113 7.77 8.33 -3.99
N HIS A 114 8.36 7.27 -3.42
CA HIS A 114 9.27 7.39 -2.28
C HIS A 114 10.71 7.70 -2.71
N HIS A 115 11.18 7.14 -3.83
CA HIS A 115 12.51 7.41 -4.35
C HIS A 115 12.62 8.80 -5.00
N LEU A 116 11.50 9.39 -5.44
CA LEU A 116 11.47 10.79 -5.87
C LEU A 116 11.97 11.74 -4.76
N TRP A 117 11.64 11.45 -3.50
CA TRP A 117 12.14 12.22 -2.36
C TRP A 117 13.67 12.11 -2.23
N PHE A 118 14.19 10.88 -2.24
CA PHE A 118 15.63 10.62 -2.13
C PHE A 118 16.43 11.26 -3.27
N TRP A 119 15.89 11.22 -4.48
CA TRP A 119 16.49 11.86 -5.64
C TRP A 119 16.52 13.39 -5.51
N LEU A 120 15.44 14.01 -5.05
CA LEU A 120 15.35 15.48 -4.89
C LEU A 120 16.24 16.01 -3.75
N HIS A 121 16.46 15.23 -2.69
CA HIS A 121 17.21 15.66 -1.51
C HIS A 121 18.67 15.16 -1.48
N GLY A 122 19.09 14.39 -2.49
CA GLY A 122 20.48 13.96 -2.64
C GLY A 122 20.92 12.94 -1.59
N ASP A 123 19.99 12.17 -1.02
CA ASP A 123 20.30 11.15 -0.02
C ASP A 123 21.20 10.06 -0.65
N LYS A 124 22.28 9.68 0.04
CA LYS A 124 23.20 8.62 -0.40
C LYS A 124 22.58 7.23 -0.19
N VAL A 125 21.57 6.90 -0.98
CA VAL A 125 20.91 5.59 -0.98
C VAL A 125 21.22 4.88 -2.29
N ASP A 126 21.46 3.56 -2.25
CA ASP A 126 21.42 2.76 -3.46
C ASP A 126 19.97 2.72 -3.97
N LEU A 127 19.67 3.64 -4.91
CA LEU A 127 18.32 3.81 -5.45
C LEU A 127 17.84 2.55 -6.17
N ALA A 128 18.73 1.77 -6.79
CA ALA A 128 18.35 0.57 -7.52
C ALA A 128 18.00 -0.57 -6.56
N GLN A 129 18.86 -0.80 -5.56
CA GLN A 129 18.60 -1.83 -4.54
C GLN A 129 17.39 -1.46 -3.67
N GLY A 130 17.30 -0.21 -3.21
CA GLY A 130 16.17 0.29 -2.42
C GLY A 130 14.85 0.17 -3.16
N PHE A 131 14.85 0.50 -4.46
CA PHE A 131 13.67 0.35 -5.31
C PHE A 131 13.24 -1.11 -5.43
N ALA A 132 14.18 -2.02 -5.70
CA ALA A 132 13.87 -3.44 -5.88
C ALA A 132 13.30 -4.07 -4.60
N VAL A 133 13.90 -3.79 -3.44
CA VAL A 133 13.42 -4.31 -2.15
C VAL A 133 12.04 -3.75 -1.81
N MET A 134 11.83 -2.44 -2.00
CA MET A 134 10.55 -1.81 -1.72
C MET A 134 9.45 -2.29 -2.67
N ALA A 135 9.75 -2.46 -3.96
CA ALA A 135 8.81 -3.01 -4.93
C ALA A 135 8.38 -4.43 -4.55
N ALA A 136 9.35 -5.31 -4.25
CA ALA A 136 9.05 -6.67 -3.80
C ALA A 136 8.23 -6.69 -2.51
N GLY A 137 8.62 -5.87 -1.52
CA GLY A 137 7.95 -5.72 -0.23
C GLY A 137 6.50 -5.28 -0.36
N ASP A 138 6.25 -4.24 -1.16
CA ASP A 138 4.92 -3.69 -1.40
C ASP A 138 4.04 -4.69 -2.17
N MET A 139 4.58 -5.39 -3.16
CA MET A 139 3.84 -6.41 -3.92
C MET A 139 3.47 -7.59 -3.03
N LEU A 140 4.42 -8.16 -2.28
CA LEU A 140 4.18 -9.29 -1.40
C LEU A 140 3.23 -8.91 -0.27
N GLY A 141 3.43 -7.75 0.36
CA GLY A 141 2.53 -7.21 1.38
C GLY A 141 1.10 -7.01 0.86
N ALA A 142 0.96 -6.48 -0.36
CA ALA A 142 -0.34 -6.34 -1.00
C ALA A 142 -1.02 -7.68 -1.25
N LEU A 143 -0.31 -8.67 -1.80
CA LEU A 143 -0.86 -10.00 -2.02
C LEU A 143 -1.32 -10.64 -0.71
N VAL A 144 -0.50 -10.58 0.35
CA VAL A 144 -0.85 -11.14 1.65
C VAL A 144 -2.15 -10.53 2.18
N VAL A 145 -2.25 -9.20 2.22
CA VAL A 145 -3.46 -8.52 2.74
C VAL A 145 -4.70 -8.84 1.89
N LEU A 146 -4.56 -8.81 0.56
CA LEU A 146 -5.67 -9.06 -0.36
C LEU A 146 -6.18 -10.50 -0.28
N TYR A 147 -5.28 -11.49 -0.22
CA TYR A 147 -5.65 -12.89 -0.10
C TYR A 147 -6.17 -13.24 1.29
N ALA A 148 -5.63 -12.61 2.35
CA ALA A 148 -6.17 -12.74 3.70
C ALA A 148 -7.63 -12.26 3.74
N LEU A 149 -7.92 -11.08 3.18
CA LEU A 149 -9.29 -10.57 3.11
C LEU A 149 -10.20 -11.49 2.28
N LYS A 150 -9.73 -11.96 1.12
CA LYS A 150 -10.48 -12.90 0.29
C LYS A 150 -10.78 -14.22 1.04
N GLY A 151 -9.80 -14.73 1.77
CA GLY A 151 -9.95 -15.92 2.62
C GLY A 151 -11.00 -15.70 3.71
N MET A 152 -10.92 -14.57 4.43
CA MET A 152 -11.90 -14.20 5.46
C MET A 152 -13.33 -14.11 4.91
N LEU A 153 -13.51 -13.51 3.72
CA LEU A 153 -14.82 -13.45 3.05
C LEU A 153 -15.34 -14.83 2.65
N GLY A 154 -14.45 -15.75 2.24
CA GLY A 154 -14.83 -17.13 1.93
C GLY A 154 -15.27 -17.95 3.14
N LEU A 155 -14.93 -17.52 4.36
CA LEU A 155 -15.37 -18.13 5.61
C LEU A 155 -16.72 -17.59 6.10
N LEU A 156 -17.22 -16.50 5.52
CA LEU A 156 -18.53 -15.95 5.89
C LEU A 156 -19.66 -16.77 5.27
N PRO A 157 -20.75 -17.07 6.03
CA PRO A 157 -21.92 -17.75 5.48
C PRO A 157 -22.51 -16.96 4.32
N ALA A 158 -22.87 -17.64 3.22
CA ALA A 158 -23.54 -16.99 2.09
C ALA A 158 -24.87 -16.36 2.56
N PRO A 159 -25.17 -15.10 2.18
CA PRO A 159 -26.43 -14.48 2.55
C PRO A 159 -27.62 -15.26 1.98
N PRO A 160 -28.74 -15.36 2.72
CA PRO A 160 -29.91 -16.11 2.28
C PRO A 160 -30.44 -15.54 0.96
N ARG A 161 -30.51 -16.40 -0.07
CA ARG A 161 -31.05 -16.05 -1.38
C ARG A 161 -32.57 -16.01 -1.30
N ASN A 162 -33.15 -14.84 -1.08
CA ASN A 162 -34.59 -14.64 -1.28
C ASN A 162 -34.90 -14.90 -2.76
N ARG A 163 -35.73 -15.92 -3.01
CA ARG A 163 -36.34 -16.22 -4.30
C ARG A 163 -37.55 -15.34 -4.53
#